data_AF-A0A6I4IZ66-F1
#
_entry.id   AF-A0A6I4IZ66-F1
#
_cell.length_a   1.000
_cell.length_b   1.000
_cell.length_c   1.000
_cell.angle_alpha   90.00
_cell.angle_beta   90.00
_cell.angle_gamma   90.00
#
_symmetry.space_group_name_H-M   'P 1'
#
loop_
_entity.id
_entity.type
_entity.pdbx_description
1 polymer ?
#
loop_
_entity_poly.entity_id
_entity_poly.type
_entity_poly.pdbx_seq_one_letter_code
_entity_poly.pdbx_strand_id
1 'polypeptide(L)'
;MQKLLIAAALLALGAPALAAVRPAEPQASIPFVNHGGVRNFEAVDSDTLYIEDQHRHWYRAELMGYCPELGFAQAIGFETRGPDTLDRFGTLIVRGQRCPLKSLVESGPPPKKAKKPS
;
A
#
# COMPACT_ATOMS: atom_id res chain seq x y z
N MET A 1 -72.45 -15.40 -7.88
CA MET A 1 -71.49 -16.40 -7.40
C MET A 1 -70.13 -15.72 -7.22
N GLN A 2 -69.68 -15.69 -5.98
CA GLN A 2 -68.57 -14.94 -5.39
C GLN A 2 -67.21 -15.12 -6.10
N LYS A 3 -66.53 -14.04 -6.51
CA LYS A 3 -65.09 -14.06 -6.81
C LYS A 3 -64.33 -13.63 -5.56
N LEU A 4 -63.74 -14.59 -4.86
CA LEU A 4 -62.89 -14.38 -3.69
C LEU A 4 -61.58 -13.70 -4.10
N LEU A 5 -61.31 -12.54 -3.50
CA LEU A 5 -60.01 -11.89 -3.46
C LEU A 5 -59.16 -12.57 -2.39
N ILE A 6 -57.93 -12.99 -2.72
CA ILE A 6 -56.91 -13.36 -1.73
C ILE A 6 -55.75 -12.39 -1.89
N ALA A 7 -55.54 -11.60 -0.84
CA ALA A 7 -54.47 -10.63 -0.71
C ALA A 7 -53.11 -11.31 -0.51
N ALA A 8 -52.11 -10.85 -1.24
CA ALA A 8 -50.72 -11.26 -1.08
C ALA A 8 -50.07 -10.51 0.08
N ALA A 9 -49.57 -11.23 1.08
CA ALA A 9 -48.65 -10.69 2.09
C ALA A 9 -47.24 -11.21 1.77
N LEU A 10 -46.45 -10.39 1.08
CA LEU A 10 -45.03 -10.65 0.84
C LEU A 10 -44.21 -10.13 2.03
N LEU A 11 -43.73 -11.04 2.86
CA LEU A 11 -42.74 -10.78 3.91
C LEU A 11 -41.40 -10.45 3.24
N ALA A 12 -40.98 -9.18 3.31
CA ALA A 12 -39.65 -8.76 2.91
C ALA A 12 -38.63 -9.22 3.96
N LEU A 13 -37.96 -10.35 3.71
CA LEU A 13 -36.76 -10.76 4.43
C LEU A 13 -35.58 -9.90 3.98
N GLY A 14 -35.12 -8.98 4.83
CA GLY A 14 -33.87 -8.25 4.62
C GLY A 14 -32.68 -9.21 4.68
N ALA A 15 -31.96 -9.36 3.57
CA ALA A 15 -30.73 -10.14 3.53
C ALA A 15 -29.58 -9.36 4.17
N PRO A 16 -28.72 -9.99 5.01
CA PRO A 16 -27.54 -9.33 5.52
C PRO A 16 -26.54 -9.14 4.37
N ALA A 17 -26.06 -7.91 4.19
CA ALA A 17 -24.96 -7.64 3.28
C ALA A 17 -23.68 -8.26 3.87
N LEU A 18 -23.25 -9.42 3.36
CA LEU A 18 -21.91 -9.93 3.61
C LEU A 18 -20.92 -8.96 2.96
N ALA A 19 -20.15 -8.24 3.77
CA ALA A 19 -19.00 -7.48 3.29
C ALA A 19 -18.03 -8.45 2.60
N ALA A 20 -17.83 -8.28 1.29
CA ALA A 20 -16.91 -9.10 0.53
C ALA A 20 -15.47 -8.90 1.06
N VAL A 21 -14.84 -9.97 1.53
CA VAL A 21 -13.41 -9.96 1.87
C VAL A 21 -12.63 -9.84 0.56
N ARG A 22 -12.02 -8.69 0.33
CA ARG A 22 -11.13 -8.50 -0.82
C ARG A 22 -9.85 -9.31 -0.59
N PRO A 23 -9.34 -10.06 -1.60
CA PRO A 23 -8.05 -10.72 -1.49
C PRO A 23 -6.95 -9.72 -1.13
N ALA A 24 -6.04 -10.10 -0.25
CA ALA A 24 -4.87 -9.28 0.05
C ALA A 24 -4.02 -9.10 -1.21
N GLU A 25 -3.50 -7.89 -1.44
CA GLU A 25 -2.63 -7.62 -2.58
C GLU A 25 -1.34 -8.45 -2.49
N PRO A 26 -0.87 -9.05 -3.60
CA PRO A 26 0.38 -9.80 -3.63
C PRO A 26 1.55 -8.93 -3.15
N GLN A 27 2.34 -9.48 -2.23
CA GLN A 27 3.51 -8.79 -1.69
C GLN A 27 4.70 -8.99 -2.63
N ALA A 28 5.44 -7.92 -2.88
CA ALA A 28 6.60 -7.89 -3.74
C ALA A 28 7.91 -7.99 -2.95
N SER A 29 9.01 -8.15 -3.68
CA SER A 29 10.36 -8.10 -3.13
C SER A 29 11.31 -7.44 -4.12
N ILE A 30 12.24 -6.64 -3.63
CA ILE A 30 13.26 -5.94 -4.43
C ILE A 30 14.62 -6.47 -4.00
N PRO A 31 15.38 -7.16 -4.87
CA PRO A 31 16.72 -7.63 -4.53
C PRO A 31 17.76 -6.51 -4.64
N PHE A 32 18.90 -6.73 -3.99
CA PHE A 32 20.11 -5.91 -4.02
C PHE A 32 19.93 -4.45 -3.56
N VAL A 33 19.02 -4.20 -2.61
CA VAL A 33 18.69 -2.82 -2.20
C VAL A 33 19.85 -2.05 -1.55
N ASN A 34 20.82 -2.74 -0.94
CA ASN A 34 22.05 -2.15 -0.42
C ASN A 34 23.22 -2.21 -1.42
N HIS A 35 22.99 -2.78 -2.61
CA HIS A 35 23.95 -2.87 -3.70
C HIS A 35 23.49 -2.17 -4.98
N GLY A 36 22.66 -1.13 -4.83
CA GLY A 36 22.21 -0.28 -5.93
C GLY A 36 20.97 -0.79 -6.67
N GLY A 37 20.20 -1.72 -6.11
CA GLY A 37 18.94 -2.22 -6.68
C GLY A 37 17.81 -1.18 -6.72
N VAL A 38 17.95 -0.08 -5.97
CA VAL A 38 17.00 1.04 -5.96
C VAL A 38 17.56 2.22 -6.74
N ARG A 39 16.76 2.73 -7.67
CA ARG A 39 17.09 3.87 -8.53
C ARG A 39 16.54 5.19 -7.98
N ASN A 40 15.33 5.15 -7.44
CA ASN A 40 14.63 6.35 -6.96
C ASN A 40 13.62 6.01 -5.86
N PHE A 41 13.18 7.01 -5.11
CA PHE A 41 12.04 6.90 -4.23
C PHE A 41 11.25 8.22 -4.18
N GLU A 42 9.96 8.14 -3.88
CA GLU A 42 9.11 9.30 -3.69
C GLU A 42 8.22 9.10 -2.47
N ALA A 43 8.38 9.96 -1.46
CA ALA A 43 7.49 10.01 -0.31
C ALA A 43 6.19 10.74 -0.68
N VAL A 44 5.05 10.10 -0.40
CA VAL A 44 3.74 10.72 -0.62
C VAL A 44 3.28 11.48 0.63
N ASP A 45 3.50 10.86 1.79
CA ASP A 45 3.17 11.38 3.12
C ASP A 45 4.19 10.85 4.15
N SER A 46 3.80 10.66 5.40
CA SER A 46 4.68 10.24 6.49
C SER A 46 4.66 8.74 6.79
N ASP A 47 3.84 7.96 6.08
CA ASP A 47 3.73 6.51 6.23
C ASP A 47 3.65 5.75 4.89
N THR A 48 3.70 6.47 3.76
CA THR A 48 3.63 5.92 2.41
C THR A 48 4.71 6.49 1.52
N LEU A 49 5.41 5.61 0.82
CA LEU A 49 6.37 5.97 -0.22
C LEU A 49 6.30 5.00 -1.39
N TYR A 50 6.84 5.44 -2.52
CA TYR A 50 7.04 4.63 -3.70
C TYR A 50 8.53 4.43 -3.91
N ILE A 51 8.94 3.19 -4.21
CA ILE A 51 10.34 2.81 -4.48
C ILE A 51 10.41 2.37 -5.94
N GLU A 52 11.38 2.91 -6.67
CA GLU A 52 11.68 2.52 -8.06
C GLU A 52 12.93 1.64 -8.07
N ASP A 53 12.84 0.44 -8.63
CA ASP A 53 14.01 -0.40 -8.84
C ASP A 53 14.83 0.02 -10.07
N GLN A 54 15.96 -0.66 -10.33
CA GLN A 54 16.79 -0.40 -11.51
C GLN A 54 16.10 -0.73 -12.85
N HIS A 55 15.07 -1.56 -12.84
CA HIS A 55 14.29 -1.91 -14.03
C HIS A 55 13.11 -0.95 -14.29
N ARG A 56 12.93 0.06 -13.43
CA ARG A 56 11.86 1.06 -13.47
C ARG A 56 10.49 0.50 -13.10
N HIS A 57 10.48 -0.60 -12.35
CA HIS A 57 9.28 -1.06 -11.66
C HIS A 57 9.09 -0.22 -10.41
N TRP A 58 7.82 0.15 -10.17
CA TRP A 58 7.45 0.92 -8.99
C TRP A 58 6.78 0.02 -7.97
N TYR A 59 7.08 0.28 -6.71
CA TYR A 59 6.54 -0.45 -5.59
C TYR A 59 5.99 0.53 -4.56
N ARG A 60 4.73 0.36 -4.16
CA ARG A 60 4.16 1.10 -3.03
C ARG A 60 4.55 0.40 -1.74
N ALA A 61 5.18 1.15 -0.85
CA ALA A 61 5.56 0.72 0.48
C ALA A 61 4.72 1.49 1.51
N GLU A 62 4.02 0.76 2.37
CA GLU A 62 3.36 1.33 3.55
C GLU A 62 4.20 1.01 4.79
N LEU A 63 4.35 1.98 5.67
CA LEU A 63 5.04 1.85 6.94
C LEU A 63 4.08 1.34 8.03
N MET A 64 4.62 0.64 9.03
CA MET A 64 3.81 0.19 10.18
C MET A 64 3.32 1.34 11.06
N GLY A 65 3.94 2.51 10.94
CA GLY A 65 3.57 3.69 11.70
C GLY A 65 4.23 4.95 11.16
N TYR A 66 3.92 6.04 11.84
CA TYR A 66 4.34 7.39 11.46
C TYR A 66 5.87 7.54 11.43
N CYS A 67 6.39 8.04 10.31
CA CYS A 67 7.80 8.34 10.07
C CYS A 67 7.93 9.84 9.68
N PRO A 68 8.07 10.75 10.67
CA PRO A 68 7.93 12.20 10.45
C PRO A 68 8.84 12.78 9.38
N GLU A 69 10.05 12.24 9.30
CA GLU A 69 11.11 12.74 8.43
C GLU A 69 11.00 12.23 6.98
N LEU A 70 10.06 11.33 6.68
CA LEU A 70 9.95 10.67 5.38
C LEU A 70 9.73 11.66 4.24
N GLY A 71 8.82 12.62 4.42
CA GLY A 71 8.49 13.62 3.39
C GLY A 71 9.62 14.60 3.05
N PHE A 72 10.65 14.67 3.90
CA PHE A 72 11.80 15.56 3.73
C PHE A 72 13.11 14.80 3.43
N ALA A 73 13.05 13.47 3.37
CA ALA A 73 14.21 12.64 3.15
C ALA A 73 14.75 12.82 1.72
N GLN A 74 16.05 13.09 1.62
CA GLN A 74 16.77 13.13 0.34
C GLN A 74 17.42 11.78 0.00
N ALA A 75 17.54 10.91 1.00
CA ALA A 75 18.04 9.55 0.89
C ALA A 75 17.34 8.67 1.92
N ILE A 76 17.19 7.39 1.57
CA ILE A 76 16.72 6.33 2.46
C ILE A 76 17.72 5.19 2.45
N GLY A 77 17.88 4.52 3.59
CA GLY A 77 18.60 3.26 3.71
C GLY A 77 17.64 2.08 3.90
N PHE A 78 18.16 0.87 3.77
CA PHE A 78 17.38 -0.36 3.89
C PHE A 78 18.02 -1.31 4.89
N GLU A 79 17.21 -1.79 5.82
CA GLU A 79 17.54 -2.96 6.63
C GLU A 79 16.62 -4.12 6.25
N THR A 80 17.22 -5.17 5.70
CA THR A 80 16.50 -6.36 5.23
C THR A 80 16.53 -7.45 6.29
N ARG A 81 15.57 -8.38 6.22
CA ARG A 81 15.56 -9.59 7.06
C ARG A 81 15.94 -10.79 6.20
N GLY A 82 17.24 -11.05 6.08
CA GLY A 82 17.79 -12.18 5.32
C GLY A 82 18.82 -11.70 4.29
N PRO A 83 18.78 -12.18 3.03
CA PRO A 83 19.63 -11.65 1.97
C PRO A 83 19.37 -10.15 1.76
N ASP A 84 20.13 -9.51 0.88
CA ASP A 84 19.95 -8.09 0.51
C ASP A 84 18.68 -7.84 -0.32
N THR A 85 17.53 -8.33 0.15
CA THR A 85 16.23 -8.24 -0.51
C THR A 85 15.26 -7.53 0.41
N LEU A 86 14.71 -6.42 -0.07
CA LEU A 86 13.64 -5.70 0.62
C LEU A 86 12.31 -6.39 0.34
N ASP A 87 11.60 -6.77 1.40
CA ASP A 87 10.21 -7.20 1.37
C ASP A 87 9.45 -6.50 2.50
N ARG A 88 8.17 -6.86 2.70
CA ARG A 88 7.33 -6.27 3.75
C ARG A 88 7.88 -6.42 5.19
N PHE A 89 8.84 -7.32 5.42
CA PHE A 89 9.42 -7.54 6.75
C PHE A 89 10.68 -6.69 6.99
N GLY A 90 11.12 -5.93 5.98
CA GLY A 90 12.22 -4.99 6.04
C GLY A 90 11.89 -3.69 6.81
N THR A 91 12.91 -2.84 6.95
CA THR A 91 12.83 -1.54 7.62
C THR A 91 13.52 -0.49 6.78
N LEU A 92 12.90 0.67 6.62
CA LEU A 92 13.55 1.83 6.04
C LEU A 92 14.31 2.62 7.10
N ILE A 93 15.47 3.12 6.72
CA ILE A 93 16.28 4.03 7.53
C ILE A 93 16.15 5.43 6.94
N VAL A 94 15.38 6.27 7.61
CA VAL A 94 15.04 7.62 7.17
C VAL A 94 15.68 8.62 8.11
N ARG A 95 16.73 9.32 7.67
CA ARG A 95 17.53 10.23 8.52
C ARG A 95 17.97 9.60 9.86
N GLY A 96 18.29 8.30 9.85
CA GLY A 96 18.67 7.53 11.03
C GLY A 96 17.51 6.95 11.85
N GLN A 97 16.26 7.30 11.53
CA GLN A 97 15.08 6.69 12.13
C GLN A 97 14.73 5.36 11.45
N ARG A 98 14.39 4.34 12.25
CA ARG A 98 13.89 3.05 11.77
C ARG A 98 12.39 3.13 11.53
N CYS A 99 11.96 2.85 10.31
CA CYS A 99 10.56 2.87 9.90
C CYS A 99 10.20 1.50 9.28
N PRO A 100 9.70 0.54 10.09
CA PRO A 100 9.38 -0.80 9.63
C PRO A 100 8.30 -0.81 8.56
N LEU A 101 8.43 -1.68 7.56
CA LEU A 101 7.41 -1.85 6.53
C LEU A 101 6.22 -2.66 7.07
N LYS A 102 5.03 -2.28 6.60
CA LYS A 102 3.77 -3.01 6.75
C LYS A 102 3.47 -3.81 5.48
N SER A 103 3.72 -3.22 4.33
CA SER A 103 3.51 -3.84 3.02
C SER A 103 4.52 -3.32 2.00
N LEU A 104 4.76 -4.15 0.99
CA LEU A 104 5.46 -3.77 -0.23
C LEU A 104 4.74 -4.44 -1.38
N VAL A 105 4.17 -3.66 -2.30
CA VAL A 105 3.37 -4.18 -3.42
C VAL A 105 3.83 -3.53 -4.71
N GLU A 106 3.89 -4.30 -5.79
CA GLU A 106 4.15 -3.73 -7.12
C GLU A 106 2.99 -2.81 -7.52
N SER A 107 3.33 -1.66 -8.10
CA SER A 107 2.37 -0.61 -8.43
C SER A 107 2.79 0.18 -9.68
N GLY A 108 1.94 1.11 -10.09
CA GLY A 108 2.36 2.20 -10.97
C GLY A 108 3.24 3.23 -10.25
N PRO A 109 3.76 4.23 -10.98
CA PRO A 109 4.49 5.36 -10.39
C PRO A 109 3.62 6.11 -9.36
N PRO A 110 4.24 6.89 -8.46
CA PRO A 110 3.53 7.69 -7.48
C PRO A 110 2.50 8.62 -8.15
N PRO A 111 1.33 8.83 -7.51
CA PRO A 111 0.33 9.74 -8.04
C PRO A 111 0.87 11.17 -8.05
N LYS A 112 0.72 11.87 -9.19
CA LYS A 112 1.11 13.29 -9.27
C LYS A 112 0.26 14.10 -8.29
N LYS A 113 0.90 14.89 -7.42
CA LYS A 113 0.19 15.81 -6.52
C LYS A 113 -0.71 16.72 -7.35
N ALA A 114 -2.02 16.67 -7.09
CA ALA A 114 -2.97 17.55 -7.75
C ALA A 114 -2.63 19.01 -7.40
N LYS A 115 -2.40 19.84 -8.43
CA LYS A 115 -2.13 21.26 -8.25
C LYS A 115 -3.42 21.91 -7.73
N LYS A 116 -3.45 22.33 -6.47
CA LYS A 116 -4.59 23.09 -5.93
C LYS A 116 -4.67 24.40 -6.72
N PRO A 117 -5.79 24.74 -7.39
CA PRO A 117 -5.92 26.04 -8.02
C PRO A 117 -5.83 27.12 -6.95
N SER A 118 -4.93 28.07 -7.18
CA SER A 118 -4.69 29.27 -6.38
C SER A 118 -5.84 30.26 -6.50
#